data_AF-A0A317KH00-F1
#
_entry.id   AF-A0A317KH00-F1
#
_cell.length_a   1.000
_cell.length_b   1.000
_cell.length_c   1.000
_cell.angle_alpha   90.00
_cell.angle_beta   90.00
_cell.angle_gamma   90.00
#
_symmetry.space_group_name_H-M   'P 1'
#
loop_
_entity.id
_entity.type
_entity.pdbx_description
1 polymer ?
#
loop_
_entity_poly.entity_id
_entity_poly.type
_entity_poly.pdbx_seq_one_letter_code
_entity_poly.pdbx_strand_id
1 'polypeptide(L)'
;PTPSPAADEPAAPWAGSAEATVKLAVDPTPAPAEQPTPAAPPAPVAATVPDEPAAAPADTTEPAAVPPAEGADPAAADGAPVQEVPVPVDFLPANDVEEDLLGAAGSGSTDTFLSTLLLARVLLPVAPDSAPGSRPGDPGFVWRTEQLDGETYVVVYTSPERLADRVDGPLETVRVKFVQLIRRWPDEAWSFAVNPGTPVGAKYPGEQVVGLANWAAEVGLGDDPEHEPEPPAAEPEPASPPRYAPAAADPTRPVTMQKAIAPSQLAYYLERGYDRVSGFVHRASELAHLTTPTQLYDALGLGHPDSPFSRDAEKVYVLRWPAYRPSLYRIPYGGQNEAAMRAMEGWVIERAPFRGNGFAPGESSDVVAEFKVDSARLPHGAQLWRIGGDGTERVIAILDTDALLWRQVGEP
;
A
#
# COMPACT_ATOMS: atom_id res chain seq x y z
N PRO A 1 -19.14 73.78 22.96
CA PRO A 1 -18.04 72.98 23.55
C PRO A 1 -18.26 71.48 23.28
N THR A 2 -17.65 71.02 22.18
CA THR A 2 -17.06 69.69 21.90
C THR A 2 -17.85 68.38 22.15
N PRO A 3 -17.66 67.34 21.31
CA PRO A 3 -18.77 66.63 20.65
C PRO A 3 -18.78 65.10 20.87
N SER A 4 -19.84 64.44 20.38
CA SER A 4 -19.96 62.98 20.20
C SER A 4 -18.88 62.37 19.31
N PRO A 5 -18.57 61.08 19.47
CA PRO A 5 -18.08 60.24 18.39
C PRO A 5 -19.19 59.34 17.82
N ALA A 6 -19.23 59.31 16.50
CA ALA A 6 -20.13 58.53 15.66
C ALA A 6 -19.60 57.10 15.44
N ALA A 7 -20.52 56.23 15.04
CA ALA A 7 -20.26 54.92 14.44
C ALA A 7 -19.55 55.08 13.09
N ASP A 8 -18.65 54.15 12.77
CA ASP A 8 -18.07 54.02 11.44
C ASP A 8 -18.02 52.53 11.06
N GLU A 9 -18.87 52.18 10.09
CA GLU A 9 -18.83 50.96 9.28
C GLU A 9 -17.64 51.03 8.31
N PRO A 10 -16.95 49.93 8.00
CA PRO A 10 -15.86 49.94 7.03
C PRO A 10 -16.39 49.93 5.58
N ALA A 11 -15.98 50.94 4.81
CA ALA A 11 -16.01 50.97 3.37
C ALA A 11 -14.82 50.19 2.76
N ALA A 12 -15.08 49.35 1.76
CA ALA A 12 -14.07 48.84 0.83
C ALA A 12 -13.74 49.91 -0.25
N PRO A 13 -12.56 49.85 -0.91
CA PRO A 13 -12.57 49.30 -2.29
C PRO A 13 -11.26 48.63 -2.81
N TRP A 14 -11.45 47.63 -3.71
CA TRP A 14 -10.73 47.33 -4.98
C TRP A 14 -9.20 47.05 -4.95
N ALA A 15 -8.54 46.13 -5.69
CA ALA A 15 -8.79 45.10 -6.72
C ALA A 15 -7.49 44.22 -6.82
N GLY A 16 -7.42 43.04 -7.43
CA GLY A 16 -8.36 42.20 -8.15
C GLY A 16 -7.66 40.93 -8.69
N SER A 17 -8.43 39.98 -9.23
CA SER A 17 -8.17 39.26 -10.49
C SER A 17 -9.14 38.07 -10.68
N ALA A 18 -10.03 38.26 -11.66
CA ALA A 18 -10.65 37.32 -12.61
C ALA A 18 -11.21 35.96 -12.13
N GLU A 19 -12.54 35.92 -11.94
CA GLU A 19 -13.39 34.75 -12.19
C GLU A 19 -13.93 34.77 -13.63
N ALA A 20 -14.01 33.60 -14.27
CA ALA A 20 -14.88 33.36 -15.42
C ALA A 20 -15.90 32.26 -15.05
N THR A 21 -17.15 32.69 -14.88
CA THR A 21 -18.33 31.87 -14.57
C THR A 21 -19.03 31.45 -15.87
N VAL A 22 -19.60 30.24 -15.91
CA VAL A 22 -20.74 29.94 -16.79
C VAL A 22 -21.89 29.40 -15.94
N LYS A 23 -22.99 30.15 -15.90
CA LYS A 23 -24.25 29.84 -15.22
C LYS A 23 -25.21 29.14 -16.18
N LEU A 24 -25.90 28.12 -15.68
CA LEU A 24 -27.08 27.50 -16.31
C LEU A 24 -28.34 28.26 -15.87
N ALA A 25 -29.18 28.66 -16.81
CA ALA A 25 -30.49 29.28 -16.55
C ALA A 25 -31.62 28.31 -16.95
N VAL A 26 -32.69 28.32 -16.15
CA VAL A 26 -33.95 27.57 -16.31
C VAL A 26 -35.07 28.57 -16.62
N ASP A 27 -35.95 28.27 -17.59
CA ASP A 27 -37.40 28.56 -17.61
C ASP A 27 -38.03 28.14 -18.97
N PRO A 28 -39.37 28.13 -19.20
CA PRO A 28 -40.38 27.16 -18.73
C PRO A 28 -41.16 26.47 -19.90
N THR A 29 -42.06 25.54 -19.55
CA THR A 29 -42.94 24.70 -20.41
C THR A 29 -43.88 25.46 -21.38
N PRO A 30 -44.16 24.87 -22.57
CA PRO A 30 -45.54 24.82 -23.09
C PRO A 30 -45.99 23.40 -23.55
N ALA A 31 -47.31 23.18 -23.58
CA ALA A 31 -48.00 21.94 -23.97
C ALA A 31 -48.44 21.94 -25.47
N PRO A 32 -49.12 20.90 -26.00
CA PRO A 32 -48.51 19.71 -26.60
C PRO A 32 -48.83 19.56 -28.11
N ALA A 33 -47.93 18.97 -28.90
CA ALA A 33 -48.20 18.57 -30.28
C ALA A 33 -47.49 17.25 -30.66
N GLU A 34 -48.31 16.28 -31.05
CA GLU A 34 -48.14 15.08 -31.89
C GLU A 34 -46.80 14.30 -31.93
N GLN A 35 -46.90 13.03 -31.52
CA GLN A 35 -45.84 12.01 -31.54
C GLN A 35 -45.59 11.44 -32.95
N PRO A 36 -44.33 11.19 -33.32
CA PRO A 36 -43.99 10.15 -34.29
C PRO A 36 -43.54 8.85 -33.58
N THR A 37 -44.12 7.75 -34.04
CA THR A 37 -43.92 6.35 -33.63
C THR A 37 -42.46 5.87 -33.73
N PRO A 38 -41.93 5.06 -32.80
CA PRO A 38 -40.58 4.50 -32.91
C PRO A 38 -40.55 3.28 -33.86
N ALA A 39 -39.60 3.28 -34.78
CA ALA A 39 -39.30 2.14 -35.66
C ALA A 39 -38.47 1.07 -34.91
N ALA A 40 -38.85 -0.19 -35.12
CA ALA A 40 -38.31 -1.39 -34.48
C ALA A 40 -36.88 -1.76 -34.96
N PRO A 41 -36.10 -2.51 -34.14
CA PRO A 41 -34.79 -3.03 -34.56
C PRO A 41 -34.95 -4.32 -35.39
N PRO A 42 -34.07 -4.60 -36.38
CA PRO A 42 -34.08 -5.89 -37.06
C PRO A 42 -33.35 -6.98 -36.25
N ALA A 43 -33.94 -8.19 -36.26
CA ALA A 43 -33.41 -9.43 -35.70
C ALA A 43 -32.40 -10.13 -36.67
N PRO A 44 -31.66 -11.17 -36.23
CA PRO A 44 -30.45 -11.64 -36.89
C PRO A 44 -30.73 -12.64 -38.03
N VAL A 45 -29.82 -12.69 -39.01
CA VAL A 45 -29.83 -13.69 -40.09
C VAL A 45 -28.68 -14.68 -39.88
N ALA A 46 -29.01 -15.97 -40.00
CA ALA A 46 -28.12 -17.11 -39.82
C ALA A 46 -27.59 -17.67 -41.15
N ALA A 47 -26.55 -18.52 -41.01
CA ALA A 47 -26.01 -19.51 -41.97
C ALA A 47 -25.04 -18.95 -43.04
N THR A 48 -23.96 -19.61 -43.48
CA THR A 48 -23.59 -21.04 -43.50
C THR A 48 -22.07 -21.17 -43.75
N VAL A 49 -21.46 -22.27 -43.30
CA VAL A 49 -20.11 -22.77 -43.63
C VAL A 49 -20.07 -23.38 -45.04
N PRO A 50 -18.93 -23.36 -45.75
CA PRO A 50 -18.49 -24.55 -46.52
C PRO A 50 -16.99 -24.83 -46.29
N ASP A 51 -16.61 -25.99 -45.76
CA ASP A 51 -16.38 -27.31 -46.39
C ASP A 51 -15.04 -27.40 -47.16
N GLU A 52 -14.23 -28.35 -46.70
CA GLU A 52 -12.90 -28.75 -47.17
C GLU A 52 -12.99 -29.53 -48.50
N PRO A 53 -11.87 -29.70 -49.24
CA PRO A 53 -11.64 -31.05 -49.73
C PRO A 53 -10.18 -31.53 -49.59
N ALA A 54 -10.06 -32.84 -49.37
CA ALA A 54 -8.85 -33.59 -49.09
C ALA A 54 -8.14 -34.19 -50.34
N ALA A 55 -6.85 -34.53 -50.12
CA ALA A 55 -6.04 -35.64 -50.66
C ALA A 55 -5.20 -35.51 -51.98
N ALA A 56 -3.86 -35.38 -51.80
CA ALA A 56 -2.67 -36.17 -52.27
C ALA A 56 -2.54 -36.69 -53.75
N PRO A 57 -1.33 -37.03 -54.30
CA PRO A 57 -0.05 -37.38 -53.66
C PRO A 57 1.29 -36.84 -54.30
N ALA A 58 2.40 -37.36 -53.75
CA ALA A 58 3.85 -37.08 -53.86
C ALA A 58 4.53 -36.93 -55.23
N ASP A 59 5.68 -36.23 -55.24
CA ASP A 59 6.91 -36.74 -55.85
C ASP A 59 8.20 -36.22 -55.17
N THR A 60 9.23 -37.05 -55.19
CA THR A 60 10.47 -37.02 -54.39
C THR A 60 11.67 -36.60 -55.23
N THR A 61 12.59 -35.76 -54.75
CA THR A 61 14.05 -36.00 -54.94
C THR A 61 14.93 -35.17 -53.99
N GLU A 62 15.74 -35.88 -53.21
CA GLU A 62 16.96 -35.44 -52.52
C GLU A 62 18.12 -35.28 -53.54
N PRO A 63 19.28 -34.67 -53.21
CA PRO A 63 20.33 -35.51 -52.63
C PRO A 63 21.29 -34.86 -51.59
N ALA A 64 21.65 -35.68 -50.59
CA ALA A 64 22.99 -36.04 -50.13
C ALA A 64 23.84 -35.12 -49.20
N ALA A 65 24.12 -35.68 -48.02
CA ALA A 65 25.20 -35.38 -47.06
C ALA A 65 26.60 -35.85 -47.58
N VAL A 66 27.75 -35.36 -47.06
CA VAL A 66 28.53 -35.87 -45.88
C VAL A 66 29.75 -34.90 -45.61
N PRO A 67 30.32 -34.80 -44.36
CA PRO A 67 31.06 -33.65 -43.77
C PRO A 67 32.60 -33.91 -43.65
N PRO A 68 33.44 -33.40 -42.69
CA PRO A 68 33.40 -32.26 -41.73
C PRO A 68 34.69 -31.37 -41.70
N ALA A 69 34.71 -30.26 -40.94
CA ALA A 69 35.92 -29.72 -40.28
C ALA A 69 35.57 -28.73 -39.14
N GLU A 70 36.28 -28.89 -38.01
CA GLU A 70 36.17 -28.22 -36.71
C GLU A 70 36.34 -26.69 -36.71
N GLY A 71 35.79 -26.02 -35.68
CA GLY A 71 36.26 -24.70 -35.28
C GLY A 71 35.32 -23.85 -34.40
N ALA A 72 35.30 -24.15 -33.10
CA ALA A 72 35.05 -23.23 -31.97
C ALA A 72 33.67 -22.55 -31.77
N ASP A 73 32.86 -23.16 -30.89
CA ASP A 73 31.86 -22.48 -30.04
C ASP A 73 32.55 -21.87 -28.79
N PRO A 74 32.15 -20.66 -28.32
CA PRO A 74 32.28 -20.32 -26.91
C PRO A 74 31.09 -20.89 -26.14
N ALA A 75 31.42 -21.83 -25.25
CA ALA A 75 30.51 -22.62 -24.46
C ALA A 75 29.60 -21.78 -23.53
N ALA A 76 28.32 -22.15 -23.55
CA ALA A 76 27.48 -22.12 -22.37
C ALA A 76 28.15 -22.95 -21.27
N ALA A 77 28.41 -22.34 -20.11
CA ALA A 77 28.83 -23.05 -18.92
C ALA A 77 27.58 -23.45 -18.13
N ASP A 78 27.27 -24.73 -18.25
CA ASP A 78 26.38 -25.51 -17.40
C ASP A 78 26.60 -25.23 -15.91
N GLY A 79 25.48 -25.21 -15.18
CA GLY A 79 25.47 -25.38 -13.75
C GLY A 79 25.92 -26.79 -13.34
N ALA A 80 26.71 -26.86 -12.27
CA ALA A 80 26.86 -28.04 -11.42
C ALA A 80 27.63 -27.66 -10.14
N PRO A 81 27.42 -28.35 -9.00
CA PRO A 81 26.17 -28.81 -8.40
C PRO A 81 25.85 -27.98 -7.14
N VAL A 82 24.56 -27.75 -6.88
CA VAL A 82 24.10 -27.33 -5.55
C VAL A 82 24.47 -28.46 -4.59
N GLN A 83 25.38 -28.20 -3.65
CA GLN A 83 25.57 -29.12 -2.54
C GLN A 83 24.28 -29.11 -1.71
N GLU A 84 23.57 -30.24 -1.69
CA GLU A 84 22.49 -30.51 -0.76
C GLU A 84 23.05 -30.43 0.67
N VAL A 85 22.88 -29.28 1.30
CA VAL A 85 22.97 -29.11 2.76
C VAL A 85 21.58 -29.35 3.37
N PRO A 86 21.51 -29.92 4.58
CA PRO A 86 20.41 -30.78 5.00
C PRO A 86 19.09 -30.03 5.16
N VAL A 87 18.00 -30.79 5.03
CA VAL A 87 16.61 -30.43 5.38
C VAL A 87 16.53 -29.47 6.57
N PRO A 88 15.67 -28.43 6.48
CA PRO A 88 15.75 -27.26 7.34
C PRO A 88 15.51 -27.64 8.79
N VAL A 89 16.39 -27.16 9.68
CA VAL A 89 15.94 -26.70 10.99
C VAL A 89 14.82 -25.69 10.72
N ASP A 90 13.66 -25.81 11.38
CA ASP A 90 12.57 -24.84 11.22
C ASP A 90 13.15 -23.43 11.44
N PHE A 91 13.41 -22.71 10.35
CA PHE A 91 13.92 -21.36 10.42
C PHE A 91 12.79 -20.50 10.96
N LEU A 92 12.99 -19.95 12.16
CA LEU A 92 12.04 -19.07 12.82
C LEU A 92 12.49 -17.62 12.56
N PRO A 93 11.73 -16.84 11.77
CA PRO A 93 11.97 -15.41 11.64
C PRO A 93 11.97 -14.73 13.01
N ALA A 94 12.98 -13.90 13.28
CA ALA A 94 13.07 -13.18 14.54
C ALA A 94 12.21 -11.91 14.56
N ASN A 95 11.84 -11.38 13.39
CA ASN A 95 11.06 -10.16 13.22
C ASN A 95 10.34 -10.13 11.87
N ASP A 96 9.46 -9.15 11.69
CA ASP A 96 8.66 -8.96 10.47
C ASP A 96 9.53 -8.85 9.20
N VAL A 97 10.71 -8.23 9.29
CA VAL A 97 11.66 -8.14 8.16
C VAL A 97 12.11 -9.53 7.73
N GLU A 98 12.47 -10.40 8.67
CA GLU A 98 12.86 -11.78 8.34
C GLU A 98 11.71 -12.63 7.84
N GLU A 99 10.47 -12.38 8.30
CA GLU A 99 9.28 -13.06 7.78
C GLU A 99 9.04 -12.70 6.31
N ASP A 100 9.13 -11.41 5.98
CA ASP A 100 9.02 -10.90 4.61
C ASP A 100 10.17 -11.41 3.72
N LEU A 101 11.41 -11.42 4.22
CA LEU A 101 12.57 -11.96 3.49
C LEU A 101 12.43 -13.47 3.26
N LEU A 102 11.87 -14.22 4.22
CA LEU A 102 11.61 -15.65 4.07
C LEU A 102 10.53 -15.90 3.02
N GLY A 103 9.45 -15.11 3.03
CA GLY A 103 8.42 -15.16 1.99
C GLY A 103 8.96 -14.83 0.59
N ALA A 104 9.80 -13.80 0.49
CA ALA A 104 10.45 -13.41 -0.77
C ALA A 104 11.42 -14.49 -1.28
N ALA A 105 12.25 -15.06 -0.39
CA ALA A 105 13.17 -16.14 -0.73
C ALA A 105 12.42 -17.41 -1.16
N GLY A 106 11.36 -17.80 -0.43
CA GLY A 106 10.54 -18.97 -0.75
C GLY A 106 9.76 -18.86 -2.06
N SER A 107 9.42 -17.64 -2.48
CA SER A 107 8.77 -17.35 -3.77
C SER A 107 9.76 -17.05 -4.91
N GLY A 108 11.06 -16.94 -4.62
CA GLY A 108 12.09 -16.59 -5.58
C GLY A 108 12.02 -15.13 -6.08
N SER A 109 11.37 -14.24 -5.34
CA SER A 109 11.19 -12.84 -5.73
C SER A 109 12.37 -11.98 -5.26
N THR A 110 13.37 -11.81 -6.12
CA THR A 110 14.53 -10.94 -5.85
C THR A 110 14.12 -9.48 -5.63
N ASP A 111 13.14 -8.98 -6.38
CA ASP A 111 12.67 -7.59 -6.27
C ASP A 111 12.00 -7.33 -4.91
N THR A 112 11.16 -8.27 -4.43
CA THR A 112 10.56 -8.17 -3.09
C THR A 112 11.63 -8.26 -2.01
N PHE A 113 12.59 -9.16 -2.16
CA PHE A 113 13.69 -9.32 -1.21
C PHE A 113 14.51 -8.03 -1.07
N LEU A 114 14.91 -7.42 -2.20
CA LEU A 114 15.67 -6.17 -2.21
C LEU A 114 14.85 -4.99 -1.69
N SER A 115 13.57 -4.90 -2.04
CA SER A 115 12.67 -3.85 -1.56
C SER A 115 12.48 -3.93 -0.04
N THR A 116 12.31 -5.13 0.51
CA THR A 116 12.25 -5.37 1.96
C THR A 116 13.55 -4.95 2.64
N LEU A 117 14.72 -5.31 2.07
CA LEU A 117 16.01 -4.89 2.62
C LEU A 117 16.20 -3.37 2.60
N LEU A 118 15.85 -2.69 1.51
CA LEU A 118 16.00 -1.23 1.38
C LEU A 118 15.25 -0.45 2.45
N LEU A 119 14.12 -0.98 2.92
CA LEU A 119 13.32 -0.40 4.01
C LEU A 119 13.78 -0.86 5.40
N ALA A 120 14.58 -1.91 5.49
CA ALA A 120 15.00 -2.51 6.75
C ALA A 120 16.07 -1.69 7.48
N ARG A 121 16.12 -1.87 8.81
CA ARG A 121 17.29 -1.53 9.63
C ARG A 121 18.10 -2.80 9.85
N VAL A 122 19.37 -2.75 9.50
CA VAL A 122 20.33 -3.85 9.66
C VAL A 122 21.29 -3.57 10.81
N LEU A 123 21.81 -4.64 11.40
CA LEU A 123 22.88 -4.62 12.38
C LEU A 123 24.20 -4.81 11.64
N LEU A 124 25.07 -3.81 11.73
CA LEU A 124 26.42 -3.86 11.21
C LEU A 124 27.41 -4.08 12.36
N PRO A 125 28.12 -5.23 12.39
CA PRO A 125 29.32 -5.45 13.19
C PRO A 125 30.32 -4.29 13.15
N VAL A 126 30.67 -3.74 14.31
CA VAL A 126 31.69 -2.70 14.44
C VAL A 126 33.09 -3.36 14.48
N ALA A 127 34.05 -2.77 13.76
CA ALA A 127 35.44 -3.19 13.87
C ALA A 127 36.03 -2.72 15.22
N PRO A 128 36.89 -3.50 15.89
CA PRO A 128 37.49 -3.12 17.18
C PRO A 128 38.26 -1.80 17.16
N ASP A 129 38.78 -1.42 15.98
CA ASP A 129 39.57 -0.21 15.78
C ASP A 129 38.73 1.03 15.43
N SER A 130 37.40 0.90 15.38
CA SER A 130 36.50 2.03 15.15
C SER A 130 36.48 2.98 16.34
N ALA A 131 36.37 4.28 16.07
CA ALA A 131 36.17 5.27 17.12
C ALA A 131 34.84 5.01 17.86
N PRO A 132 34.80 5.10 19.21
CA PRO A 132 33.58 4.84 19.97
C PRO A 132 32.40 5.71 19.51
N GLY A 133 31.27 5.08 19.21
CA GLY A 133 30.06 5.77 18.75
C GLY A 133 30.09 6.30 17.31
N SER A 134 31.17 6.06 16.56
CA SER A 134 31.22 6.39 15.13
C SER A 134 30.26 5.52 14.32
N ARG A 135 29.69 6.08 13.24
CA ARG A 135 28.77 5.39 12.33
C ARG A 135 29.38 5.24 10.94
N PRO A 136 28.85 4.33 10.10
CA PRO A 136 29.25 4.23 8.70
C PRO A 136 29.24 5.60 8.02
N GLY A 137 30.39 6.01 7.48
CA GLY A 137 30.63 7.31 6.84
C GLY A 137 31.26 8.38 7.74
N ASP A 138 31.27 8.21 9.06
CA ASP A 138 31.90 9.17 9.97
C ASP A 138 33.43 9.07 9.95
N PRO A 139 34.15 10.18 10.17
CA PRO A 139 35.59 10.13 10.41
C PRO A 139 35.92 9.22 11.61
N GLY A 140 36.73 8.18 11.36
CA GLY A 140 37.15 7.21 12.38
C GLY A 140 36.31 5.94 12.47
N PHE A 141 35.25 5.79 11.67
CA PHE A 141 34.57 4.50 11.53
C PHE A 141 35.37 3.55 10.64
N VAL A 142 35.69 2.36 11.15
CA VAL A 142 36.38 1.30 10.41
C VAL A 142 35.37 0.23 10.01
N TRP A 143 35.25 -0.01 8.71
CA TRP A 143 34.38 -1.05 8.17
C TRP A 143 34.94 -2.43 8.49
N ARG A 144 34.16 -3.25 9.17
CA ARG A 144 34.50 -4.65 9.41
C ARG A 144 34.23 -5.47 8.15
N THR A 145 35.24 -6.19 7.68
CA THR A 145 35.11 -7.13 6.55
C THR A 145 35.39 -8.56 6.99
N GLU A 146 34.85 -9.51 6.23
CA GLU A 146 35.07 -10.93 6.40
C GLU A 146 35.36 -11.59 5.05
N GLN A 147 36.22 -12.61 5.03
CA GLN A 147 36.42 -13.42 3.84
C GLN A 147 35.35 -14.51 3.77
N LEU A 148 34.49 -14.47 2.74
CA LEU A 148 33.60 -15.58 2.39
C LEU A 148 33.93 -16.03 0.97
N ASP A 149 34.14 -17.34 0.79
CA ASP A 149 34.45 -17.96 -0.51
C ASP A 149 35.64 -17.32 -1.26
N GLY A 150 36.58 -16.74 -0.52
CA GLY A 150 37.77 -16.09 -1.07
C GLY A 150 37.60 -14.61 -1.43
N GLU A 151 36.39 -14.05 -1.31
CA GLU A 151 36.10 -12.64 -1.58
C GLU A 151 35.89 -11.87 -0.27
N THR A 152 36.12 -10.56 -0.34
CA THR A 152 35.93 -9.64 0.78
C THR A 152 34.46 -9.23 0.87
N TYR A 153 33.82 -9.50 2.01
CA TYR A 153 32.43 -9.12 2.27
C TYR A 153 32.30 -8.18 3.45
N VAL A 154 31.38 -7.21 3.34
CA VAL A 154 30.75 -6.56 4.49
C VAL A 154 29.51 -7.37 4.85
N VAL A 155 29.49 -7.92 6.06
CA VAL A 155 28.39 -8.77 6.54
C VAL A 155 27.48 -7.98 7.46
N VAL A 156 26.17 -8.09 7.23
CA VAL A 156 25.14 -7.51 8.12
C VAL A 156 24.13 -8.57 8.53
N TYR A 157 23.40 -8.24 9.60
CA TYR A 157 22.37 -9.11 10.15
C TYR A 157 21.06 -8.35 10.30
N THR A 158 19.94 -9.03 10.05
CA THR A 158 18.61 -8.43 10.25
C THR A 158 18.10 -8.55 11.68
N SER A 159 18.78 -9.33 12.53
CA SER A 159 18.43 -9.50 13.94
C SER A 159 19.62 -9.91 14.81
N PRO A 160 19.56 -9.67 16.13
CA PRO A 160 20.55 -10.18 17.08
C PRO A 160 20.67 -11.71 17.08
N GLU A 161 19.58 -12.42 16.78
CA GLU A 161 19.52 -13.87 16.68
C GLU A 161 20.38 -14.36 15.51
N ARG A 162 20.26 -13.74 14.32
CA ARG A 162 21.12 -14.09 13.17
C ARG A 162 22.59 -13.81 13.43
N LEU A 163 22.90 -12.78 14.21
CA LEU A 163 24.26 -12.47 14.63
C LEU A 163 24.79 -13.52 15.63
N ALA A 164 23.99 -13.86 16.65
CA ALA A 164 24.34 -14.81 17.70
C ALA A 164 24.53 -16.24 17.16
N ASP A 165 23.82 -16.62 16.09
CA ASP A 165 23.99 -17.91 15.43
C ASP A 165 25.39 -18.09 14.79
N ARG A 166 26.11 -16.99 14.54
CA ARG A 166 27.39 -16.99 13.81
C ARG A 166 28.59 -16.56 14.65
N VAL A 167 28.36 -15.83 15.75
CA VAL A 167 29.42 -15.28 16.60
C VAL A 167 29.23 -15.71 18.05
N ASP A 168 30.24 -16.37 18.61
CA ASP A 168 30.29 -16.69 20.03
C ASP A 168 30.76 -15.48 20.86
N GLY A 169 29.82 -14.74 21.44
CA GLY A 169 30.08 -13.66 22.40
C GLY A 169 29.54 -12.29 22.02
N PRO A 170 29.67 -11.29 22.91
CA PRO A 170 29.16 -9.94 22.66
C PRO A 170 29.96 -9.28 21.55
N LEU A 171 29.30 -9.00 20.43
CA LEU A 171 29.85 -8.22 19.34
C LEU A 171 29.19 -6.84 19.32
N GLU A 172 30.00 -5.79 19.31
CA GLU A 172 29.47 -4.43 19.17
C GLU A 172 28.88 -4.25 17.76
N THR A 173 27.68 -3.68 17.68
CA THR A 173 26.96 -3.46 16.43
C THR A 173 26.39 -2.05 16.37
N VAL A 174 26.39 -1.46 15.18
CA VAL A 174 25.61 -0.25 14.89
C VAL A 174 24.35 -0.65 14.11
N ARG A 175 23.19 -0.16 14.55
CA ARG A 175 21.93 -0.31 13.82
C ARG A 175 21.76 0.82 12.83
N VAL A 176 21.57 0.51 11.56
CA VAL A 176 21.53 1.49 10.46
C VAL A 176 20.46 1.11 9.43
N LYS A 177 19.79 2.10 8.84
CA LYS A 177 18.89 1.85 7.69
C LYS A 177 19.74 1.32 6.53
N PHE A 178 19.35 0.20 5.91
CA PHE A 178 20.14 -0.42 4.85
C PHE A 178 20.41 0.54 3.68
N VAL A 179 19.41 1.33 3.29
CA VAL A 179 19.57 2.36 2.25
C VAL A 179 20.65 3.41 2.59
N GLN A 180 20.79 3.79 3.87
CA GLN A 180 21.83 4.73 4.29
C GLN A 180 23.21 4.05 4.32
N LEU A 181 23.26 2.76 4.64
CA LEU A 181 24.48 1.98 4.64
C LEU A 181 25.09 1.87 3.23
N ILE A 182 24.28 1.49 2.24
CA ILE A 182 24.75 1.28 0.86
C ILE A 182 25.13 2.60 0.16
N ARG A 183 24.55 3.74 0.56
CA ARG A 183 24.97 5.07 0.08
C ARG A 183 26.39 5.45 0.50
N ARG A 184 26.92 4.80 1.54
CA ARG A 184 28.25 5.08 2.12
C ARG A 184 29.23 3.94 1.85
N TRP A 185 28.96 3.13 0.84
CA TRP A 185 29.72 1.92 0.57
C TRP A 185 31.23 2.25 0.43
N PRO A 186 32.11 1.57 1.18
CA PRO A 186 33.49 2.00 1.35
C PRO A 186 34.36 1.72 0.11
N ASP A 187 34.06 0.63 -0.60
CA ASP A 187 34.83 0.14 -1.74
C ASP A 187 33.92 -0.69 -2.66
N GLU A 188 33.88 -0.35 -3.94
CA GLU A 188 33.09 -1.03 -4.96
C GLU A 188 33.55 -2.49 -5.18
N ALA A 189 34.81 -2.81 -4.85
CA ALA A 189 35.33 -4.17 -4.94
C ALA A 189 34.86 -5.08 -3.79
N TRP A 190 34.22 -4.54 -2.75
CA TRP A 190 33.77 -5.32 -1.60
C TRP A 190 32.32 -5.75 -1.76
N SER A 191 32.09 -7.05 -1.64
CA SER A 191 30.75 -7.63 -1.74
C SER A 191 29.95 -7.43 -0.45
N PHE A 192 28.64 -7.56 -0.55
CA PHE A 192 27.70 -7.47 0.56
C PHE A 192 27.10 -8.84 0.86
N ALA A 193 26.95 -9.17 2.15
CA ALA A 193 26.22 -10.35 2.57
C ALA A 193 25.25 -10.01 3.71
N VAL A 194 24.01 -10.44 3.59
CA VAL A 194 23.01 -10.41 4.66
C VAL A 194 22.77 -11.83 5.16
N ASN A 195 22.72 -12.02 6.49
CA ASN A 195 22.41 -13.29 7.15
C ASN A 195 23.03 -14.53 6.48
N PRO A 196 24.36 -14.56 6.25
CA PRO A 196 25.00 -15.60 5.46
C PRO A 196 24.76 -16.99 6.06
N GLY A 197 24.41 -17.96 5.20
CA GLY A 197 24.17 -19.35 5.61
C GLY A 197 22.76 -19.63 6.12
N THR A 198 21.82 -18.67 6.03
CA THR A 198 20.42 -18.84 6.43
C THR A 198 19.47 -18.83 5.23
N PRO A 199 18.23 -19.33 5.36
CA PRO A 199 17.21 -19.25 4.31
C PRO A 199 16.84 -17.83 3.86
N VAL A 200 17.08 -16.82 4.70
CA VAL A 200 16.89 -15.39 4.38
C VAL A 200 18.21 -14.68 4.06
N GLY A 201 19.24 -15.45 3.76
CA GLY A 201 20.57 -14.96 3.44
C GLY A 201 20.75 -14.68 1.95
N ALA A 202 21.45 -13.61 1.63
CA ALA A 202 21.80 -13.27 0.25
C ALA A 202 23.17 -12.61 0.17
N LYS A 203 23.81 -12.73 -0.99
CA LYS A 203 25.10 -12.14 -1.31
C LYS A 203 24.98 -11.32 -2.59
N TYR A 204 25.61 -10.15 -2.60
CA TYR A 204 25.58 -9.23 -3.74
C TYR A 204 27.00 -8.70 -4.01
N PRO A 205 27.48 -8.72 -5.26
CA PRO A 205 28.73 -8.06 -5.64
C PRO A 205 28.69 -6.56 -5.32
N GLY A 206 29.84 -5.97 -4.97
CA GLY A 206 29.93 -4.55 -4.60
C GLY A 206 29.41 -3.59 -5.67
N GLU A 207 29.68 -3.87 -6.95
CA GLU A 207 29.11 -3.11 -8.08
C GLU A 207 27.56 -3.07 -8.05
N GLN A 208 26.92 -4.17 -7.67
CA GLN A 208 25.45 -4.22 -7.55
C GLN A 208 24.95 -3.41 -6.36
N VAL A 209 25.71 -3.36 -5.26
CA VAL A 209 25.39 -2.55 -4.08
C VAL A 209 25.45 -1.06 -4.42
N VAL A 210 26.47 -0.64 -5.18
CA VAL A 210 26.60 0.73 -5.68
C VAL A 210 25.46 1.06 -6.65
N GLY A 211 25.14 0.14 -7.57
CA GLY A 211 24.00 0.28 -8.47
C GLY A 211 22.67 0.46 -7.72
N LEU A 212 22.46 -0.34 -6.67
CA LEU A 212 21.28 -0.28 -5.81
C LEU A 212 21.21 1.05 -5.03
N ALA A 213 22.36 1.56 -4.55
CA ALA A 213 22.43 2.84 -3.85
C ALA A 213 22.07 4.02 -4.77
N ASN A 214 22.53 3.99 -6.02
CA ASN A 214 22.21 5.00 -7.03
C ASN A 214 20.72 4.98 -7.39
N TRP A 215 20.17 3.80 -7.63
CA TRP A 215 18.73 3.62 -7.85
C TRP A 215 17.93 4.16 -6.66
N ALA A 216 18.31 3.81 -5.43
CA ALA A 216 17.63 4.27 -4.22
C ALA A 216 17.66 5.80 -4.08
N ALA A 217 18.77 6.44 -4.46
CA ALA A 217 18.87 7.90 -4.49
C ALA A 217 17.96 8.55 -5.55
N GLU A 218 17.85 7.94 -6.74
CA GLU A 218 16.98 8.42 -7.81
C GLU A 218 15.50 8.36 -7.43
N VAL A 219 15.08 7.32 -6.71
CA VAL A 219 13.69 7.17 -6.22
C VAL A 219 13.42 7.89 -4.89
N GLY A 220 14.40 8.62 -4.35
CA GLY A 220 14.25 9.41 -3.11
C GLY A 220 14.26 8.59 -1.82
N LEU A 221 14.66 7.32 -1.86
CA LEU A 221 14.83 6.48 -0.68
C LEU A 221 16.13 6.89 0.05
N GLY A 222 16.00 7.52 1.22
CA GLY A 222 17.13 7.84 2.10
C GLY A 222 17.33 9.31 2.50
N ASP A 223 16.44 10.22 2.10
CA ASP A 223 16.54 11.67 2.41
C ASP A 223 15.87 12.09 3.74
N ASP A 224 15.50 11.12 4.59
CA ASP A 224 15.12 11.42 5.98
C ASP A 224 16.33 12.03 6.73
N PRO A 225 16.17 13.17 7.43
CA PRO A 225 17.25 13.75 8.20
C PRO A 225 17.78 12.74 9.24
N GLU A 226 19.11 12.67 9.38
CA GLU A 226 19.87 11.74 10.23
C GLU A 226 19.68 11.93 11.75
N HIS A 227 18.51 12.38 12.19
CA HIS A 227 18.20 12.70 13.58
C HIS A 227 16.80 12.20 13.99
N GLU A 228 16.56 10.89 13.85
CA GLU A 228 15.81 10.22 14.92
C GLU A 228 16.84 9.81 15.98
N PRO A 229 16.85 10.43 17.17
CA PRO A 229 17.61 9.87 18.28
C PRO A 229 17.11 8.44 18.51
N GLU A 230 18.08 7.52 18.59
CA GLU A 230 17.85 6.16 19.01
C GLU A 230 17.19 6.21 20.41
N PRO A 231 15.98 5.65 20.61
CA PRO A 231 15.49 5.47 21.96
C PRO A 231 16.55 4.63 22.70
N PRO A 232 17.05 5.09 23.86
CA PRO A 232 18.09 4.36 24.58
C PRO A 232 17.61 2.94 24.86
N ALA A 233 18.57 2.00 24.85
CA ALA A 233 18.35 0.61 25.22
C ALA A 233 17.42 0.52 26.44
N ALA A 234 16.32 -0.21 26.24
CA ALA A 234 15.20 -0.31 27.15
C ALA A 234 15.59 -0.44 28.63
N GLU A 235 15.59 0.68 29.35
CA GLU A 235 14.79 0.72 30.57
C GLU A 235 13.33 0.46 30.16
N PRO A 236 12.53 -0.24 30.99
CA PRO A 236 11.17 -0.64 30.60
C PRO A 236 10.36 0.62 30.29
N GLU A 237 10.28 0.95 29.01
CA GLU A 237 9.45 2.02 28.49
C GLU A 237 8.03 1.71 28.97
N PRO A 238 7.30 2.69 29.54
CA PRO A 238 5.92 2.47 29.92
C PRO A 238 5.22 1.97 28.66
N ALA A 239 4.71 0.73 28.74
CA ALA A 239 4.11 0.04 27.61
C ALA A 239 3.25 1.02 26.82
N SER A 240 3.68 1.31 25.58
CA SER A 240 2.79 1.92 24.61
C SER A 240 1.48 1.12 24.69
N PRO A 241 0.33 1.78 24.90
CA PRO A 241 -0.92 1.04 25.05
C PRO A 241 -1.04 0.07 23.88
N PRO A 242 -1.45 -1.19 24.13
CA PRO A 242 -1.44 -2.21 23.10
C PRO A 242 -2.17 -1.67 21.86
N ARG A 243 -1.43 -1.57 20.74
CA ARG A 243 -2.04 -1.20 19.46
C ARG A 243 -3.15 -2.21 19.20
N TYR A 244 -4.31 -1.72 18.78
CA TYR A 244 -5.43 -2.59 18.47
C TYR A 244 -5.03 -3.51 17.32
N ALA A 245 -4.89 -4.80 17.62
CA ALA A 245 -4.73 -5.84 16.62
C ALA A 245 -6.11 -6.45 16.35
N PRO A 246 -6.65 -6.33 15.12
CA PRO A 246 -7.91 -6.96 14.78
C PRO A 246 -7.79 -8.49 14.96
N ALA A 247 -8.86 -9.13 15.45
CA ALA A 247 -8.91 -10.58 15.53
C ALA A 247 -8.76 -11.20 14.13
N ALA A 248 -8.01 -12.30 14.02
CA ALA A 248 -7.81 -13.01 12.76
C ALA A 248 -9.18 -13.36 12.14
N ALA A 249 -9.42 -12.87 10.93
CA ALA A 249 -10.68 -13.11 10.23
C ALA A 249 -10.78 -14.58 9.81
N ASP A 250 -11.98 -15.16 9.94
CA ASP A 250 -12.28 -16.49 9.39
C ASP A 250 -12.16 -16.43 7.84
N PRO A 251 -11.21 -17.16 7.22
CA PRO A 251 -10.97 -17.08 5.79
C PRO A 251 -12.14 -17.59 4.94
N THR A 252 -13.09 -18.29 5.56
CA THR A 252 -14.28 -18.82 4.88
C THR A 252 -15.43 -17.81 4.79
N ARG A 253 -15.35 -16.69 5.53
CA ARG A 253 -16.38 -15.64 5.53
C ARG A 253 -15.92 -14.43 4.71
N PRO A 254 -16.82 -13.82 3.92
CA PRO A 254 -16.51 -12.55 3.28
C PRO A 254 -16.13 -11.49 4.31
N VAL A 255 -15.08 -10.73 4.01
CA VAL A 255 -14.68 -9.58 4.84
C VAL A 255 -15.81 -8.55 4.84
N THR A 256 -16.23 -8.11 6.02
CA THR A 256 -17.17 -6.99 6.13
C THR A 256 -16.43 -5.68 5.92
N MET A 257 -16.84 -4.92 4.92
CA MET A 257 -16.35 -3.58 4.65
C MET A 257 -17.25 -2.54 5.32
N GLN A 258 -16.68 -1.38 5.61
CA GLN A 258 -17.34 -0.25 6.25
C GLN A 258 -17.02 1.07 5.53
N LYS A 259 -18.01 1.96 5.43
CA LYS A 259 -17.82 3.35 4.98
C LYS A 259 -18.55 4.33 5.89
N ALA A 260 -17.88 5.40 6.31
CA ALA A 260 -18.52 6.51 7.01
C ALA A 260 -19.43 7.30 6.05
N ILE A 261 -20.63 7.63 6.52
CA ILE A 261 -21.66 8.37 5.77
C ILE A 261 -22.03 9.62 6.57
N ALA A 262 -21.95 10.76 5.91
CA ALA A 262 -22.32 12.02 6.54
C ALA A 262 -23.85 12.11 6.70
N PRO A 263 -24.36 12.80 7.74
CA PRO A 263 -25.79 13.00 7.91
C PRO A 263 -26.48 13.61 6.69
N SER A 264 -25.80 14.52 5.97
CA SER A 264 -26.30 15.15 4.73
C SER A 264 -26.50 14.16 3.58
N GLN A 265 -25.86 12.99 3.64
CA GLN A 265 -25.97 11.95 2.61
C GLN A 265 -27.07 10.93 2.90
N LEU A 266 -27.62 10.92 4.11
CA LEU A 266 -28.54 9.89 4.58
C LEU A 266 -29.82 9.79 3.72
N ALA A 267 -30.37 10.94 3.31
CA ALA A 267 -31.57 10.99 2.47
C ALA A 267 -31.37 10.32 1.10
N TYR A 268 -30.14 10.31 0.54
CA TYR A 268 -29.88 9.58 -0.72
C TYR A 268 -30.12 8.09 -0.57
N TYR A 269 -29.76 7.50 0.58
CA TYR A 269 -30.00 6.10 0.85
C TYR A 269 -31.48 5.86 1.21
N LEU A 270 -31.98 6.54 2.24
CA LEU A 270 -33.30 6.23 2.83
C LEU A 270 -34.48 6.64 1.95
N GLU A 271 -34.38 7.76 1.23
CA GLU A 271 -35.51 8.29 0.45
C GLU A 271 -35.37 7.97 -1.04
N ARG A 272 -34.13 7.95 -1.56
CA ARG A 272 -33.87 7.75 -2.99
C ARG A 272 -33.36 6.36 -3.35
N GLY A 273 -33.23 5.46 -2.38
CA GLY A 273 -32.82 4.08 -2.64
C GLY A 273 -31.38 3.94 -3.16
N TYR A 274 -30.50 4.90 -2.90
CA TYR A 274 -29.13 4.85 -3.41
C TYR A 274 -28.41 3.59 -2.90
N ASP A 275 -27.92 2.76 -3.81
CA ASP A 275 -27.47 1.40 -3.52
C ASP A 275 -26.02 1.16 -3.94
N ARG A 276 -25.23 2.23 -4.08
CA ARG A 276 -23.83 2.16 -4.51
C ARG A 276 -22.88 2.68 -3.44
N VAL A 277 -21.64 2.22 -3.54
CA VAL A 277 -20.51 2.70 -2.74
C VAL A 277 -19.32 3.01 -3.65
N SER A 278 -18.65 4.12 -3.36
CA SER A 278 -17.48 4.64 -4.07
C SER A 278 -16.50 5.29 -3.09
N GLY A 279 -15.28 5.56 -3.51
CA GLY A 279 -14.25 6.22 -2.69
C GLY A 279 -13.62 5.29 -1.67
N PHE A 280 -13.17 5.87 -0.55
CA PHE A 280 -12.43 5.15 0.50
C PHE A 280 -13.35 4.38 1.43
N VAL A 281 -12.95 3.14 1.72
CA VAL A 281 -13.65 2.16 2.55
C VAL A 281 -12.63 1.35 3.35
N HIS A 282 -13.07 0.78 4.46
CA HIS A 282 -12.19 0.14 5.44
C HIS A 282 -12.76 -1.23 5.83
N ARG A 283 -11.96 -2.11 6.41
CA ARG A 283 -12.50 -3.35 6.99
C ARG A 283 -13.20 -3.01 8.31
N ALA A 284 -14.41 -3.50 8.50
CA ALA A 284 -15.17 -3.20 9.72
C ALA A 284 -14.48 -3.71 11.00
N SER A 285 -13.75 -4.84 10.91
CA SER A 285 -12.98 -5.40 12.02
C SER A 285 -11.81 -4.51 12.45
N GLU A 286 -11.17 -3.79 11.53
CA GLU A 286 -10.07 -2.86 11.83
C GLU A 286 -10.55 -1.59 12.51
N LEU A 287 -11.86 -1.29 12.45
CA LEU A 287 -12.46 -0.12 13.07
C LEU A 287 -13.29 -0.47 14.31
N ALA A 288 -13.31 -1.73 14.74
CA ALA A 288 -14.26 -2.19 15.77
C ALA A 288 -14.01 -1.56 17.16
N HIS A 289 -12.80 -1.07 17.43
CA HIS A 289 -12.47 -0.33 18.64
C HIS A 289 -12.81 1.16 18.57
N LEU A 290 -13.09 1.69 17.39
CA LEU A 290 -13.48 3.08 17.16
C LEU A 290 -15.00 3.23 17.31
N THR A 291 -15.46 3.32 18.55
CA THR A 291 -16.88 3.23 18.89
C THR A 291 -17.60 4.57 18.88
N THR A 292 -16.89 5.70 18.76
CA THR A 292 -17.49 7.04 18.81
C THR A 292 -17.30 7.83 17.50
N PRO A 293 -18.18 8.82 17.20
CA PRO A 293 -18.03 9.69 16.04
C PRO A 293 -16.68 10.41 15.97
N THR A 294 -16.19 10.93 17.11
CA THR A 294 -14.91 11.65 17.19
C THR A 294 -13.73 10.73 16.88
N GLN A 295 -13.71 9.49 17.42
CA GLN A 295 -12.67 8.50 17.12
C GLN A 295 -12.63 8.16 15.62
N LEU A 296 -13.80 7.92 15.01
CA LEU A 296 -13.88 7.65 13.56
C LEU A 296 -13.46 8.87 12.73
N TYR A 297 -13.81 10.08 13.16
CA TYR A 297 -13.40 11.31 12.50
C TYR A 297 -11.88 11.46 12.49
N ASP A 298 -11.24 11.31 13.65
CA ASP A 298 -9.80 11.50 13.84
C ASP A 298 -8.99 10.39 13.14
N ALA A 299 -9.40 9.12 13.29
CA ALA A 299 -8.69 7.98 12.72
C ALA A 299 -8.80 7.88 11.19
N LEU A 300 -9.96 8.26 10.62
CA LEU A 300 -10.17 8.18 9.17
C LEU A 300 -9.78 9.47 8.43
N GLY A 301 -9.31 10.49 9.15
CA GLY A 301 -8.94 11.78 8.56
C GLY A 301 -10.12 12.49 7.88
N LEU A 302 -11.31 12.43 8.49
CA LEU A 302 -12.53 13.00 7.91
C LEU A 302 -12.56 14.53 7.96
N GLY A 303 -11.57 15.20 8.55
CA GLY A 303 -11.52 16.65 8.74
C GLY A 303 -10.93 17.48 7.60
N HIS A 304 -10.99 16.97 6.37
CA HIS A 304 -10.42 17.66 5.20
C HIS A 304 -11.22 18.91 4.78
N PRO A 305 -10.65 19.81 3.95
CA PRO A 305 -11.40 20.93 3.39
C PRO A 305 -12.70 20.47 2.71
N ASP A 306 -13.78 21.22 2.96
CA ASP A 306 -15.16 20.93 2.50
C ASP A 306 -15.72 19.59 2.98
N SER A 307 -15.19 19.04 4.08
CA SER A 307 -15.74 17.82 4.66
C SER A 307 -17.19 18.01 5.13
N PRO A 308 -18.10 17.07 4.81
CA PRO A 308 -19.45 17.06 5.35
C PRO A 308 -19.51 16.52 6.79
N PHE A 309 -18.38 16.10 7.37
CA PHE A 309 -18.29 15.59 8.73
C PHE A 309 -17.89 16.70 9.71
N SER A 310 -18.41 16.62 10.93
CA SER A 310 -17.98 17.45 12.05
C SER A 310 -17.35 16.56 13.12
N ARG A 311 -16.24 17.01 13.70
CA ARG A 311 -15.55 16.29 14.78
C ARG A 311 -16.41 16.13 16.03
N ASP A 312 -17.24 17.14 16.31
CA ASP A 312 -18.12 17.21 17.49
C ASP A 312 -19.53 16.69 17.20
N ALA A 313 -19.70 15.89 16.14
CA ALA A 313 -21.00 15.33 15.79
C ALA A 313 -21.49 14.36 16.88
N GLU A 314 -22.71 14.56 17.37
CA GLU A 314 -23.35 13.65 18.35
C GLU A 314 -23.59 12.24 17.80
N LYS A 315 -23.56 12.08 16.48
CA LYS A 315 -23.75 10.81 15.80
C LYS A 315 -23.06 10.80 14.44
N VAL A 316 -22.64 9.61 14.02
CA VAL A 316 -22.17 9.31 12.67
C VAL A 316 -22.93 8.11 12.12
N TYR A 317 -23.02 8.00 10.80
CA TYR A 317 -23.61 6.84 10.15
C TYR A 317 -22.52 6.04 9.44
N VAL A 318 -22.67 4.71 9.43
CA VAL A 318 -21.75 3.85 8.68
C VAL A 318 -22.53 2.83 7.86
N LEU A 319 -22.11 2.62 6.61
CA LEU A 319 -22.52 1.47 5.82
C LEU A 319 -21.63 0.28 6.19
N ARG A 320 -22.22 -0.89 6.38
CA ARG A 320 -21.51 -2.17 6.56
C ARG A 320 -22.03 -3.20 5.57
N TRP A 321 -21.14 -3.89 4.86
CA TRP A 321 -21.55 -4.92 3.89
C TRP A 321 -20.47 -6.00 3.70
N PRO A 322 -20.86 -7.26 3.41
CA PRO A 322 -19.91 -8.32 3.05
C PRO A 322 -19.32 -8.11 1.65
N ALA A 323 -17.99 -8.14 1.53
CA ALA A 323 -17.27 -8.04 0.26
C ALA A 323 -17.17 -9.39 -0.47
N TYR A 324 -18.24 -9.79 -1.17
CA TYR A 324 -18.25 -11.03 -1.96
C TYR A 324 -17.29 -11.00 -3.17
N ARG A 325 -16.87 -9.81 -3.63
CA ARG A 325 -15.86 -9.64 -4.67
C ARG A 325 -14.70 -8.80 -4.13
N PRO A 326 -13.70 -9.41 -3.46
CA PRO A 326 -12.58 -8.70 -2.85
C PRO A 326 -11.77 -7.85 -3.84
N SER A 327 -11.68 -8.26 -5.11
CA SER A 327 -10.94 -7.54 -6.17
C SER A 327 -11.47 -6.13 -6.47
N LEU A 328 -12.67 -5.78 -6.01
CA LEU A 328 -13.23 -4.42 -6.13
C LEU A 328 -12.64 -3.45 -5.10
N TYR A 329 -11.94 -3.94 -4.08
CA TYR A 329 -11.39 -3.16 -2.97
C TYR A 329 -9.87 -3.23 -3.05
N ARG A 330 -9.27 -2.22 -3.67
CA ARG A 330 -7.83 -2.18 -3.91
C ARG A 330 -7.18 -1.18 -2.96
N ILE A 331 -5.97 -1.49 -2.50
CA ILE A 331 -5.17 -0.52 -1.77
C ILE A 331 -4.89 0.66 -2.72
N PRO A 332 -5.21 1.90 -2.33
CA PRO A 332 -5.04 3.07 -3.17
C PRO A 332 -3.59 3.56 -3.12
N TYR A 333 -2.66 2.77 -3.65
CA TYR A 333 -1.31 3.27 -3.88
C TYR A 333 -1.36 4.41 -4.89
N GLY A 334 -0.72 5.54 -4.57
CA GLY A 334 -0.91 6.76 -5.35
C GLY A 334 -0.36 8.03 -4.70
N GLY A 335 -0.90 9.18 -5.10
CA GLY A 335 -0.54 10.45 -4.48
C GLY A 335 -1.47 11.59 -4.89
N GLN A 336 -1.09 12.84 -4.59
CA GLN A 336 -1.95 14.01 -4.88
C GLN A 336 -1.73 14.61 -6.28
N ASN A 337 -0.76 14.07 -7.02
CA ASN A 337 -0.43 14.45 -8.38
C ASN A 337 0.19 13.25 -9.11
N GLU A 338 0.37 13.34 -10.42
CA GLU A 338 0.91 12.23 -11.21
C GLU A 338 2.32 11.81 -10.79
N ALA A 339 3.15 12.75 -10.34
CA ALA A 339 4.52 12.43 -9.89
C ALA A 339 4.48 11.56 -8.63
N ALA A 340 3.69 11.94 -7.63
CA ALA A 340 3.51 11.18 -6.41
C ALA A 340 2.82 9.83 -6.66
N MET A 341 1.85 9.76 -7.59
CA MET A 341 1.26 8.49 -7.99
C MET A 341 2.28 7.55 -8.65
N ARG A 342 3.10 8.05 -9.59
CA ARG A 342 4.16 7.23 -10.21
C ARG A 342 5.21 6.78 -9.21
N ALA A 343 5.56 7.62 -8.24
CA ALA A 343 6.52 7.28 -7.18
C ALA A 343 6.04 6.12 -6.29
N MET A 344 4.72 5.97 -6.11
CA MET A 344 4.12 4.86 -5.36
C MET A 344 3.79 3.65 -6.24
N GLU A 345 4.21 3.66 -7.52
CA GLU A 345 3.76 2.72 -8.57
C GLU A 345 2.22 2.53 -8.53
N GLY A 346 1.56 3.64 -8.21
CA GLY A 346 0.18 3.69 -7.86
C GLY A 346 -0.73 3.84 -9.06
N TRP A 347 -2.02 3.80 -8.79
CA TRP A 347 -3.07 3.98 -9.78
C TRP A 347 -4.06 5.08 -9.39
N VAL A 348 -3.89 5.70 -8.21
CA VAL A 348 -4.80 6.70 -7.65
C VAL A 348 -4.15 8.06 -7.60
N ILE A 349 -4.84 9.07 -8.12
CA ILE A 349 -4.60 10.47 -7.81
C ILE A 349 -5.81 10.99 -7.06
N GLU A 350 -5.60 11.53 -5.86
CA GLU A 350 -6.69 12.09 -5.04
C GLU A 350 -6.21 13.30 -4.26
N ARG A 351 -7.12 14.23 -3.97
CA ARG A 351 -6.81 15.46 -3.22
C ARG A 351 -6.32 15.19 -1.79
N ALA A 352 -5.63 16.17 -1.21
CA ALA A 352 -5.35 16.20 0.22
C ALA A 352 -6.63 15.92 1.03
N PRO A 353 -6.55 15.10 2.09
CA PRO A 353 -5.36 14.70 2.83
C PRO A 353 -4.80 13.34 2.39
N PHE A 354 -5.18 12.83 1.22
CA PHE A 354 -4.73 11.53 0.72
C PHE A 354 -3.20 11.41 0.68
N ARG A 355 -2.68 10.33 1.30
CA ARG A 355 -1.25 10.02 1.39
C ARG A 355 -0.78 8.99 0.37
N GLY A 356 -1.69 8.16 -0.14
CA GLY A 356 -1.37 7.17 -1.18
C GLY A 356 -0.50 6.00 -0.74
N ASN A 357 -0.35 5.78 0.56
CA ASN A 357 0.42 4.68 1.16
C ASN A 357 -0.44 3.49 1.62
N GLY A 358 -1.74 3.50 1.30
CA GLY A 358 -2.68 2.45 1.70
C GLY A 358 -3.23 2.56 3.12
N PHE A 359 -2.96 3.66 3.82
CA PHE A 359 -3.49 3.93 5.15
C PHE A 359 -4.31 5.22 5.19
N ALA A 360 -5.31 5.25 6.07
CA ALA A 360 -6.14 6.42 6.27
C ALA A 360 -5.27 7.61 6.74
N PRO A 361 -5.60 8.84 6.34
CA PRO A 361 -4.77 10.02 6.60
C PRO A 361 -4.98 10.62 8.00
N GLY A 362 -5.67 9.91 8.90
CA GLY A 362 -5.90 10.33 10.27
C GLY A 362 -4.63 10.65 11.04
N GLU A 363 -4.78 11.47 12.06
CA GLU A 363 -3.72 11.82 13.03
C GLU A 363 -3.85 11.02 14.34
N SER A 364 -4.82 10.09 14.41
CA SER A 364 -4.91 9.14 15.51
C SER A 364 -3.67 8.24 15.54
N SER A 365 -3.38 7.69 16.72
CA SER A 365 -2.39 6.62 16.88
C SER A 365 -2.78 5.31 16.17
N ASP A 366 -4.01 5.22 15.66
CA ASP A 366 -4.53 4.07 14.94
C ASP A 366 -3.99 4.00 13.50
N VAL A 367 -3.42 2.84 13.15
CA VAL A 367 -3.04 2.54 11.77
C VAL A 367 -4.20 1.81 11.10
N VAL A 368 -4.96 2.54 10.30
CA VAL A 368 -6.15 2.03 9.61
C VAL A 368 -5.83 1.78 8.15
N ALA A 369 -5.97 0.55 7.66
CA ALA A 369 -5.79 0.26 6.24
C ALA A 369 -6.97 0.80 5.42
N GLU A 370 -6.65 1.49 4.34
CA GLU A 370 -7.60 2.14 3.46
C GLU A 370 -7.69 1.40 2.11
N PHE A 371 -8.92 1.21 1.63
CA PHE A 371 -9.19 0.60 0.33
C PHE A 371 -10.02 1.57 -0.49
N LYS A 372 -9.78 1.64 -1.80
CA LYS A 372 -10.59 2.44 -2.72
C LYS A 372 -11.45 1.52 -3.58
N VAL A 373 -12.71 1.92 -3.74
CA VAL A 373 -13.67 1.34 -4.66
C VAL A 373 -14.15 2.42 -5.61
N ASP A 374 -14.12 2.18 -6.93
CA ASP A 374 -14.53 3.19 -7.90
C ASP A 374 -16.03 3.45 -7.80
N SER A 375 -16.83 2.42 -8.08
CA SER A 375 -18.27 2.44 -7.83
C SER A 375 -18.86 1.04 -7.93
N ALA A 376 -19.21 0.43 -6.80
CA ALA A 376 -19.82 -0.88 -6.73
C ALA A 376 -21.26 -0.80 -6.21
N ARG A 377 -22.14 -1.70 -6.68
CA ARG A 377 -23.44 -1.91 -6.04
C ARG A 377 -23.26 -2.67 -4.74
N LEU A 378 -23.97 -2.24 -3.71
CA LEU A 378 -24.02 -2.91 -2.42
C LEU A 378 -24.82 -4.22 -2.54
N PRO A 379 -24.40 -5.30 -1.86
CA PRO A 379 -25.15 -6.55 -1.86
C PRO A 379 -26.46 -6.42 -1.09
N HIS A 380 -27.42 -7.30 -1.38
CA HIS A 380 -28.61 -7.48 -0.56
C HIS A 380 -28.24 -7.68 0.90
N GLY A 381 -28.98 -7.05 1.81
CA GLY A 381 -28.71 -7.13 3.24
C GLY A 381 -27.57 -6.22 3.72
N ALA A 382 -26.98 -5.38 2.87
CA ALA A 382 -26.10 -4.31 3.32
C ALA A 382 -26.82 -3.44 4.35
N GLN A 383 -26.10 -3.01 5.40
CA GLN A 383 -26.69 -2.40 6.57
C GLN A 383 -26.23 -0.96 6.70
N LEU A 384 -27.15 -0.10 7.11
CA LEU A 384 -26.87 1.27 7.52
C LEU A 384 -27.02 1.36 9.02
N TRP A 385 -25.94 1.79 9.67
CA TRP A 385 -25.82 1.87 11.11
C TRP A 385 -25.74 3.32 11.55
N ARG A 386 -26.26 3.60 12.74
CA ARG A 386 -26.07 4.83 13.49
C ARG A 386 -25.16 4.52 14.68
N ILE A 387 -24.12 5.34 14.87
CA ILE A 387 -23.23 5.31 16.02
C ILE A 387 -23.41 6.63 16.79
N GLY A 388 -23.80 6.56 18.06
CA GLY A 388 -23.96 7.71 18.94
C GLY A 388 -22.66 8.13 19.63
N GLY A 389 -22.60 9.36 20.14
CA GLY A 389 -21.48 9.87 20.94
C GLY A 389 -21.20 9.09 22.23
N ASP A 390 -22.19 8.33 22.71
CA ASP A 390 -22.08 7.40 23.84
C ASP A 390 -21.55 6.01 23.45
N GLY A 391 -21.22 5.79 22.17
CA GLY A 391 -20.77 4.52 21.63
C GLY A 391 -21.90 3.55 21.27
N THR A 392 -23.18 3.95 21.40
CA THR A 392 -24.29 3.07 21.06
C THR A 392 -24.40 2.89 19.54
N GLU A 393 -24.33 1.65 19.08
CA GLU A 393 -24.53 1.28 17.69
C GLU A 393 -25.93 0.69 17.45
N ARG A 394 -26.62 1.12 16.39
CA ARG A 394 -27.92 0.58 15.99
C ARG A 394 -28.02 0.48 14.46
N VAL A 395 -28.52 -0.65 13.96
CA VAL A 395 -28.95 -0.75 12.55
C VAL A 395 -30.22 0.07 12.38
N ILE A 396 -30.21 1.01 11.43
CA ILE A 396 -31.37 1.87 11.13
C ILE A 396 -32.03 1.52 9.80
N ALA A 397 -31.31 0.87 8.88
CA ALA A 397 -31.88 0.37 7.64
C ALA A 397 -31.09 -0.80 7.06
N ILE A 398 -31.76 -1.62 6.26
CA ILE A 398 -31.19 -2.74 5.51
C ILE A 398 -31.58 -2.60 4.04
N LEU A 399 -30.60 -2.74 3.15
CA LEU A 399 -30.82 -2.68 1.71
C LEU A 399 -31.55 -3.94 1.21
N ASP A 400 -32.70 -3.72 0.58
CA ASP A 400 -33.43 -4.71 -0.18
C ASP A 400 -33.19 -4.43 -1.68
N THR A 401 -32.33 -5.23 -2.30
CA THR A 401 -32.00 -5.09 -3.73
C THR A 401 -33.11 -5.56 -4.66
N ASP A 402 -34.09 -6.33 -4.17
CA ASP A 402 -35.22 -6.78 -5.00
C ASP A 402 -36.23 -5.65 -5.13
N ALA A 403 -36.45 -4.90 -4.04
CA ALA A 403 -37.30 -3.72 -4.01
C ALA A 403 -36.55 -2.41 -4.36
N LEU A 404 -35.22 -2.45 -4.52
CA LEU A 404 -34.34 -1.31 -4.78
C LEU A 404 -34.53 -0.17 -3.77
N LEU A 405 -34.68 -0.51 -2.50
CA LEU A 405 -34.91 0.45 -1.42
C LEU A 405 -34.21 0.04 -0.12
N TRP A 406 -34.05 1.01 0.77
CA TRP A 406 -33.58 0.78 2.13
C TRP A 406 -34.78 0.60 3.06
N ARG A 407 -34.95 -0.59 3.62
CA ARG A 407 -35.99 -0.86 4.61
C ARG A 407 -35.51 -0.36 5.96
N GLN A 408 -36.18 0.66 6.51
CA GLN A 408 -35.88 1.14 7.85
C GLN A 408 -36.20 0.06 8.88
N VAL A 409 -35.29 -0.14 9.82
CA VAL A 409 -35.50 -0.98 10.99
C VAL A 409 -36.10 -0.07 12.05
N GLY A 410 -37.32 -0.35 12.48
CA GLY A 410 -38.06 0.51 13.42
C GLY A 410 -37.26 0.79 14.69
N GLU A 411 -37.44 1.97 15.27
CA GLU A 411 -37.04 2.20 16.66
C GLU A 411 -37.92 1.30 17.56
N PRO A 412 -37.34 0.69 18.62
CA PRO A 412 -38.11 -0.10 19.57
C PRO A 412 -39.21 0.69 20.26
#